data_AF-A0A349URV5-F1
#
_entry.id   AF-A0A349URV5-F1
#
_cell.length_a   1.000
_cell.length_b   1.000
_cell.length_c   1.000
_cell.angle_alpha   90.00
_cell.angle_beta   90.00
_cell.angle_gamma   90.00
#
_symmetry.space_group_name_H-M   'P 1'
#
loop_
_entity.id
_entity.type
_entity.pdbx_description
1 polymer ?
#
loop_
_entity_poly.entity_id
_entity_poly.type
_entity_poly.pdbx_seq_one_letter_code
_entity_poly.pdbx_strand_id
1 'polypeptide(L)'
;AVLGGATPADDAQRAWKRVIEIADHFKSFDGYVFSAGMWNFGIPYRLKHYLDLIVQPGLTFSYSPQKGYEGLVTGRPAILVLARGADYSPGSGAEAMDMQRPYLETILRFIGFADIRTIIVQPTLGDGRALDAALAEADRLAREFR
;
A
#
# COMPACT_ATOMS: atom_id res chain seq x y z
N ALA A 1 -8.13 -8.51 18.90
CA ALA A 1 -9.50 -8.11 18.56
C ALA A 1 -10.44 -8.69 19.61
N VAL A 2 -11.37 -7.90 20.16
CA VAL A 2 -12.40 -8.45 21.05
C VAL A 2 -13.49 -9.06 20.18
N LEU A 3 -13.36 -10.34 19.88
CA LEU A 3 -14.29 -11.09 19.02
C LEU A 3 -15.45 -11.71 19.82
N GLY A 4 -15.48 -11.56 21.15
CA GLY A 4 -16.39 -12.27 22.06
C GLY A 4 -17.38 -11.42 22.84
N GLY A 5 -17.67 -10.18 22.42
CA GLY A 5 -18.71 -9.35 23.04
C GLY A 5 -18.38 -8.75 24.42
N ALA A 6 -17.14 -8.86 24.89
CA ALA A 6 -16.69 -8.13 26.08
C ALA A 6 -16.51 -6.64 25.76
N THR A 7 -16.92 -5.76 26.68
CA THR A 7 -16.57 -4.34 26.61
C THR A 7 -15.05 -4.21 26.75
N PRO A 8 -14.32 -3.67 25.76
CA PRO A 8 -12.87 -3.48 25.90
C PRO A 8 -12.59 -2.55 27.08
N ALA A 9 -11.47 -2.77 27.79
CA ALA A 9 -10.96 -1.81 28.76
C ALA A 9 -10.81 -0.42 28.11
N ASP A 10 -10.98 0.65 28.88
CA ASP A 10 -11.02 2.04 28.35
C ASP A 10 -9.83 2.36 27.43
N ASP A 11 -8.65 1.84 27.74
CA ASP A 11 -7.43 2.03 26.93
C ASP A 11 -7.55 1.39 25.54
N ALA A 12 -8.14 0.19 25.45
CA ALA A 12 -8.39 -0.49 24.19
C ALA A 12 -9.47 0.23 23.37
N GLN A 13 -10.48 0.81 24.02
CA GLN A 13 -11.48 1.63 23.34
C GLN A 13 -10.87 2.91 22.76
N ARG A 14 -10.01 3.60 23.52
CA ARG A 14 -9.30 4.80 23.05
C ARG A 14 -8.35 4.48 21.89
N ALA A 15 -7.61 3.38 21.98
CA ALA A 15 -6.74 2.91 20.90
C ALA A 15 -7.55 2.58 19.64
N TRP A 16 -8.71 1.92 19.79
CA TRP A 16 -9.58 1.61 18.66
C TRP A 16 -10.21 2.84 18.03
N LYS A 17 -10.64 3.83 18.83
CA LYS A 17 -11.10 5.12 18.31
C LYS A 17 -10.02 5.76 17.44
N ARG A 18 -8.75 5.70 17.86
CA ARG A 18 -7.64 6.22 17.07
C ARG A 18 -7.44 5.48 15.75
N VAL A 19 -7.63 4.16 15.72
CA VAL A 19 -7.61 3.36 14.49
C VAL A 19 -8.70 3.82 13.52
N ILE A 20 -9.93 4.01 14.00
CA ILE A 20 -11.05 4.52 13.20
C ILE A 20 -10.71 5.88 12.60
N GLU A 21 -10.23 6.83 13.40
CA GLU A 21 -9.85 8.17 12.92
C GLU A 21 -8.77 8.11 11.82
N ILE A 22 -7.78 7.23 11.96
CA ILE A 22 -6.72 7.05 10.96
C ILE A 22 -7.29 6.46 9.66
N ALA A 23 -8.17 5.47 9.75
CA ALA A 23 -8.81 4.87 8.58
C ALA A 23 -9.78 5.84 7.89
N ASP A 24 -10.53 6.64 8.64
CA ASP A 24 -11.42 7.66 8.08
C ASP A 24 -10.63 8.79 7.42
N HIS A 25 -9.53 9.24 8.04
CA HIS A 25 -8.60 10.16 7.40
C HIS A 25 -8.02 9.57 6.10
N PHE A 26 -7.59 8.31 6.11
CA PHE A 26 -7.16 7.62 4.88
C PHE A 26 -8.26 7.63 3.81
N LYS A 27 -9.53 7.37 4.17
CA LYS A 27 -10.68 7.41 3.26
C LYS A 27 -11.14 8.83 2.90
N SER A 28 -10.52 9.90 3.40
CA SER A 28 -10.92 11.27 3.03
C SER A 28 -10.30 11.75 1.70
N PHE A 29 -9.29 11.04 1.18
CA PHE A 29 -8.56 11.43 -0.02
C PHE A 29 -9.15 10.82 -1.30
N ASP A 30 -9.11 11.58 -2.40
CA ASP A 30 -9.56 11.12 -3.71
C ASP A 30 -8.51 10.30 -4.49
N GLY A 31 -7.23 10.42 -4.11
CA GLY A 31 -6.12 9.69 -4.72
C GLY A 31 -4.94 9.53 -3.77
N TYR A 32 -4.11 8.51 -4.02
CA TYR A 32 -3.01 8.13 -3.14
C TYR A 32 -1.67 8.01 -3.88
N VAL A 33 -0.60 8.48 -3.24
CA VAL A 33 0.77 8.24 -3.69
C VAL A 33 1.53 7.59 -2.54
N PHE A 34 2.06 6.39 -2.77
CA PHE A 34 2.91 5.67 -1.82
C PHE A 34 4.34 5.68 -2.34
N SER A 35 5.24 6.32 -1.60
CA SER A 35 6.68 6.29 -1.89
C SER A 35 7.38 5.41 -0.85
N ALA A 36 8.09 4.38 -1.31
CA ALA A 36 8.76 3.44 -0.42
C ALA A 36 10.04 2.86 -1.02
N GLY A 37 11.11 2.82 -0.22
CA GLY A 37 12.30 2.02 -0.52
C GLY A 37 12.09 0.54 -0.18
N MET A 38 12.84 -0.35 -0.83
CA MET A 38 12.90 -1.76 -0.45
C MET A 38 13.90 -1.95 0.69
N TRP A 39 13.42 -2.43 1.83
CA TRP A 39 14.24 -2.79 2.99
C TRP A 39 14.10 -4.28 3.26
N ASN A 40 15.22 -5.01 3.23
CA ASN A 40 15.24 -6.47 3.43
C ASN A 40 14.17 -7.17 2.57
N PHE A 41 14.17 -6.90 1.26
CA PHE A 41 13.27 -7.50 0.26
C PHE A 41 11.80 -7.04 0.32
N GLY A 42 11.39 -6.31 1.38
CA GLY A 42 10.02 -5.87 1.60
C GLY A 42 9.87 -4.37 1.79
N ILE A 43 8.73 -3.99 2.40
CA ILE A 43 8.41 -2.58 2.73
C ILE A 43 8.97 -2.17 4.10
N PRO A 44 9.20 -0.86 4.35
CA PRO A 44 9.61 -0.36 5.66
C PRO A 44 8.58 -0.69 6.76
N TYR A 45 9.05 -1.04 7.96
CA TYR A 45 8.18 -1.46 9.07
C TYR A 45 7.12 -0.41 9.46
N ARG A 46 7.43 0.89 9.33
CA ARG A 46 6.48 1.99 9.59
C ARG A 46 5.32 1.98 8.61
N LEU A 47 5.59 1.68 7.33
CA LEU A 47 4.55 1.55 6.31
C LEU A 47 3.71 0.30 6.57
N LYS A 48 4.33 -0.82 6.95
CA LYS A 48 3.61 -2.03 7.34
C LYS A 48 2.67 -1.77 8.52
N HIS A 49 3.16 -1.08 9.55
CA HIS A 49 2.35 -0.69 10.70
C HIS A 49 1.19 0.23 10.30
N TYR A 50 1.42 1.23 9.44
CA TYR A 50 0.35 2.09 8.95
C TYR A 50 -0.74 1.30 8.20
N LEU A 51 -0.33 0.37 7.32
CA LEU A 51 -1.25 -0.53 6.62
C LEU A 51 -2.04 -1.40 7.60
N ASP A 52 -1.40 -1.95 8.64
CA ASP A 52 -2.08 -2.74 9.67
C ASP A 52 -3.13 -1.94 10.47
N LEU A 53 -2.95 -0.62 10.59
CA LEU A 53 -3.95 0.24 11.23
C LEU A 53 -5.15 0.50 10.31
N ILE A 54 -4.94 0.73 9.01
CA ILE A 54 -6.05 1.09 8.11
C ILE A 54 -6.78 -0.14 7.55
N VAL A 55 -6.09 -1.27 7.35
CA VAL A 55 -6.66 -2.50 6.79
C VAL A 55 -7.44 -3.24 7.87
N GLN A 56 -8.67 -2.80 8.11
CA GLN A 56 -9.54 -3.31 9.18
C GLN A 56 -10.94 -3.64 8.67
N PRO A 57 -11.58 -4.70 9.21
CA PRO A 57 -12.92 -5.10 8.80
C PRO A 57 -13.93 -4.01 9.15
N GLY A 58 -14.82 -3.71 8.21
CA GLY A 58 -15.80 -2.62 8.30
C GLY A 58 -15.23 -1.22 8.09
N LEU A 59 -13.89 -1.05 8.04
CA LEU A 59 -13.27 0.24 7.77
C LEU A 59 -12.83 0.38 6.32
N THR A 60 -12.01 -0.55 5.82
CA THR A 60 -11.51 -0.52 4.43
C THR A 60 -11.74 -1.82 3.65
N PHE A 61 -12.18 -2.88 4.32
CA PHE A 61 -12.69 -4.09 3.68
C PHE A 61 -13.88 -4.65 4.46
N SER A 62 -14.72 -5.45 3.82
CA SER A 62 -15.77 -6.24 4.44
C SER A 62 -15.66 -7.71 4.05
N TYR A 63 -16.39 -8.57 4.75
CA TYR A 63 -16.52 -9.99 4.41
C TYR A 63 -17.97 -10.43 4.55
N SER A 64 -18.47 -11.19 3.59
CA SER A 64 -19.71 -11.96 3.74
C SER A 64 -19.54 -13.38 3.23
N PRO A 65 -20.25 -14.39 3.80
CA PRO A 65 -20.18 -15.76 3.30
C PRO A 65 -20.55 -15.90 1.81
N GLN A 66 -21.42 -15.03 1.30
CA GLN A 66 -21.91 -15.08 -0.08
C GLN A 66 -20.96 -14.45 -1.08
N LYS A 67 -20.28 -13.36 -0.71
CA LYS A 67 -19.45 -12.58 -1.64
C LYS A 67 -17.95 -12.68 -1.37
N GLY A 68 -17.55 -13.27 -0.25
CA GLY A 68 -16.15 -13.25 0.19
C GLY A 68 -15.73 -11.86 0.68
N TYR A 69 -14.44 -11.55 0.52
CA TYR A 69 -13.89 -10.25 0.88
C TYR A 69 -14.19 -9.20 -0.19
N GLU A 70 -14.61 -8.01 0.23
CA GLU A 70 -14.83 -6.86 -0.63
C GLU A 70 -14.06 -5.64 -0.11
N GLY A 71 -13.35 -4.94 -0.99
CA GLY A 71 -12.71 -3.68 -0.66
C GLY A 71 -13.73 -2.54 -0.57
N LEU A 72 -13.52 -1.61 0.37
CA LEU A 72 -14.42 -0.47 0.60
C LEU A 72 -13.85 0.87 0.13
N VAL A 73 -12.59 0.90 -0.31
CA VAL A 73 -11.90 2.09 -0.82
C VAL A 73 -11.89 2.04 -2.34
N THR A 74 -13.05 2.28 -2.96
CA THR A 74 -13.27 2.13 -4.40
C THR A 74 -13.28 3.48 -5.12
N GLY A 75 -13.06 3.44 -6.45
CA GLY A 75 -13.16 4.61 -7.32
C GLY A 75 -12.03 5.64 -7.17
N ARG A 76 -10.88 5.23 -6.62
CA ARG A 76 -9.74 6.11 -6.32
C ARG A 76 -8.46 5.54 -6.93
N PRO A 77 -7.62 6.35 -7.61
CA PRO A 77 -6.33 5.90 -8.11
C PRO A 77 -5.27 5.84 -7.02
N ALA A 78 -4.32 4.93 -7.18
CA ALA A 78 -3.08 4.89 -6.40
C ALA A 78 -1.85 4.86 -7.31
N ILE A 79 -0.80 5.60 -6.93
CA ILE A 79 0.53 5.49 -7.51
C ILE A 79 1.48 4.89 -6.47
N LEU A 80 2.23 3.88 -6.87
CA LEU A 80 3.35 3.30 -6.11
C LEU A 80 4.67 3.79 -6.72
N VAL A 81 5.50 4.49 -5.97
CA VAL A 81 6.87 4.87 -6.36
C VAL A 81 7.84 4.08 -5.50
N LEU A 82 8.46 3.06 -6.08
CA LEU A 82 9.21 2.05 -5.34
C LEU A 82 10.68 2.04 -5.74
N ALA A 83 11.57 2.33 -4.79
CA ALA A 83 13.01 2.41 -5.04
C ALA A 83 13.76 1.19 -4.48
N ARG A 84 14.73 0.66 -5.24
CA ARG A 84 15.47 -0.57 -4.88
C ARG A 84 16.94 -0.47 -5.26
N GLY A 85 17.81 -1.04 -4.43
CA GLY A 85 19.26 -1.03 -4.66
C GLY A 85 19.67 -1.84 -5.89
N ALA A 86 19.25 -3.10 -5.93
CA ALA A 86 19.55 -4.05 -7.00
C ALA A 86 18.40 -4.18 -8.01
N ASP A 87 18.64 -4.92 -9.09
CA ASP A 87 17.63 -5.30 -10.07
C ASP A 87 16.90 -6.58 -9.62
N TYR A 88 15.56 -6.51 -9.59
CA TYR A 88 14.64 -7.59 -9.25
C TYR A 88 13.65 -7.85 -10.39
N SER A 89 13.95 -7.39 -11.61
CA SER A 89 13.10 -7.60 -12.77
C SER A 89 13.00 -9.08 -13.14
N PRO A 90 11.95 -9.51 -13.88
CA PRO A 90 11.87 -10.86 -14.40
C PRO A 90 13.15 -11.26 -15.15
N GLY A 91 13.68 -12.43 -14.81
CA GLY A 91 14.92 -12.95 -15.40
C GLY A 91 16.23 -12.42 -14.78
N SER A 92 16.18 -11.51 -13.79
CA SER A 92 17.37 -11.03 -13.05
C SER A 92 18.06 -12.10 -12.18
N GLY A 93 17.40 -13.24 -11.95
CA GLY A 93 17.79 -14.23 -10.94
C GLY A 93 17.47 -13.83 -9.50
N ALA A 94 17.05 -12.57 -9.29
CA ALA A 94 16.67 -12.03 -7.99
C ALA A 94 15.16 -11.76 -7.86
N GLU A 95 14.37 -11.94 -8.92
CA GLU A 95 12.92 -11.65 -8.98
C GLU A 95 12.12 -12.20 -7.78
N ALA A 96 12.40 -13.44 -7.36
CA ALA A 96 11.72 -14.07 -6.22
C ALA A 96 11.93 -13.35 -4.88
N MET A 97 12.91 -12.45 -4.80
CA MET A 97 13.17 -11.60 -3.64
C MET A 97 12.42 -10.26 -3.71
N ASP A 98 11.56 -10.01 -4.69
CA ASP A 98 10.64 -8.86 -4.64
C ASP A 98 9.40 -9.19 -3.81
N MET A 99 9.45 -8.85 -2.52
CA MET A 99 8.29 -8.87 -1.63
C MET A 99 7.69 -7.46 -1.42
N GLN A 100 8.20 -6.45 -2.12
CA GLN A 100 7.81 -5.05 -1.93
C GLN A 100 6.61 -4.70 -2.82
N ARG A 101 6.76 -4.85 -4.14
CA ARG A 101 5.69 -4.48 -5.09
C ARG A 101 4.51 -5.44 -4.97
N PRO A 102 4.69 -6.78 -4.99
CA PRO A 102 3.56 -7.70 -4.90
C PRO A 102 2.73 -7.50 -3.63
N TYR A 103 3.39 -7.24 -2.48
CA TYR A 103 2.69 -6.97 -1.22
C TYR A 103 1.84 -5.69 -1.30
N LEU A 104 2.41 -4.58 -1.78
CA LEU A 104 1.69 -3.31 -1.88
C LEU A 104 0.53 -3.37 -2.89
N GLU A 105 0.74 -3.97 -4.06
CA GLU A 105 -0.36 -4.15 -5.02
C GLU A 105 -1.45 -5.05 -4.45
N THR A 106 -1.09 -6.15 -3.77
CA THR A 106 -2.04 -7.08 -3.17
C THR A 106 -2.89 -6.40 -2.09
N ILE A 107 -2.24 -5.71 -1.14
CA ILE A 107 -2.95 -5.11 -0.01
C ILE A 107 -3.84 -3.94 -0.45
N LEU A 108 -3.41 -3.17 -1.46
CA LEU A 108 -4.23 -2.10 -2.03
C LEU A 108 -5.42 -2.66 -2.84
N ARG A 109 -5.20 -3.68 -3.68
CA ARG A 109 -6.31 -4.37 -4.36
C ARG A 109 -7.30 -4.95 -3.37
N PHE A 110 -6.82 -5.55 -2.28
CA PHE A 110 -7.65 -6.11 -1.21
C PHE A 110 -8.60 -5.07 -0.60
N ILE A 111 -8.16 -3.83 -0.39
CA ILE A 111 -9.00 -2.76 0.16
C ILE A 111 -9.80 -1.97 -0.89
N GLY A 112 -9.68 -2.31 -2.19
CA GLY A 112 -10.59 -1.81 -3.24
C GLY A 112 -9.96 -0.99 -4.36
N PHE A 113 -8.63 -0.80 -4.36
CA PHE A 113 -7.95 -0.07 -5.43
C PHE A 113 -7.91 -0.89 -6.72
N ALA A 114 -8.66 -0.43 -7.73
CA ALA A 114 -8.66 -1.01 -9.08
C ALA A 114 -7.60 -0.37 -10.00
N ASP A 115 -7.39 0.95 -9.88
CA ASP A 115 -6.35 1.67 -10.62
C ASP A 115 -5.11 1.84 -9.75
N ILE A 116 -4.09 1.01 -10.00
CA ILE A 116 -2.78 1.09 -9.35
C ILE A 116 -1.72 1.22 -10.44
N ARG A 117 -0.98 2.33 -10.40
CA ARG A 117 0.12 2.62 -11.33
C ARG A 117 1.44 2.55 -10.56
N THR A 118 2.42 1.80 -11.06
CA THR A 118 3.67 1.53 -10.33
C THR A 118 4.87 2.04 -11.11
N ILE A 119 5.64 2.93 -10.48
CA ILE A 119 6.98 3.36 -10.92
C ILE A 119 8.00 2.58 -10.11
N ILE A 120 8.86 1.83 -10.80
CA ILE A 120 10.00 1.14 -10.19
C ILE A 120 11.29 1.92 -10.49
N VAL A 121 11.99 2.34 -9.44
CA VAL A 121 13.30 2.99 -9.52
C VAL A 121 14.35 1.96 -9.13
N GLN A 122 14.89 1.23 -10.13
CA GLN A 122 15.94 0.24 -9.92
C GLN A 122 16.82 0.06 -11.17
N PRO A 123 18.09 -0.37 -11.02
CA PRO A 123 18.85 -0.41 -9.77
C PRO A 123 19.35 0.98 -9.38
N THR A 124 19.18 1.37 -8.11
CA THR A 124 19.68 2.66 -7.59
C THR A 124 21.16 2.64 -7.22
N LEU A 125 21.78 1.46 -7.08
CA LEU A 125 23.23 1.30 -6.93
C LEU A 125 24.00 1.46 -8.27
N GLY A 126 23.27 1.61 -9.38
CA GLY A 126 23.85 1.77 -10.72
C GLY A 126 24.28 3.21 -11.04
N ASP A 127 24.25 3.56 -12.32
CA ASP A 127 24.76 4.84 -12.85
C ASP A 127 23.75 6.00 -12.86
N GLY A 128 22.61 5.85 -12.17
CA GLY A 128 21.60 6.90 -12.04
C GLY A 128 20.56 6.97 -13.16
N ARG A 129 20.73 6.27 -14.29
CA ARG A 129 19.75 6.28 -15.40
C ARG A 129 18.34 5.82 -15.00
N ALA A 130 18.25 4.94 -14.00
CA ALA A 130 16.98 4.49 -13.43
C ALA A 130 16.18 5.65 -12.80
N LEU A 131 16.87 6.66 -12.24
CA LEU A 131 16.22 7.83 -11.65
C LEU A 131 15.65 8.75 -12.74
N ASP A 132 16.41 9.03 -13.79
CA ASP A 132 15.96 9.90 -14.89
C ASP A 132 14.71 9.34 -15.58
N ALA A 133 14.71 8.04 -15.87
CA ALA A 133 13.54 7.35 -16.44
C ALA A 133 12.33 7.39 -15.50
N ALA A 134 12.55 7.21 -14.19
CA ALA A 134 11.49 7.28 -13.20
C ALA A 134 10.90 8.68 -13.05
N LEU A 135 11.72 9.73 -13.13
CA LEU A 135 11.27 11.13 -13.09
C LEU A 135 10.40 11.46 -14.30
N ALA A 136 10.81 11.04 -15.51
CA ALA A 136 10.02 11.25 -16.72
C ALA A 136 8.66 10.53 -16.66
N GLU A 137 8.62 9.31 -16.12
CA GLU A 137 7.37 8.58 -15.92
C GLU A 137 6.51 9.21 -14.81
N ALA A 138 7.11 9.70 -13.73
CA ALA A 138 6.40 10.43 -12.68
C ALA A 138 5.71 11.68 -13.21
N ASP A 139 6.41 12.47 -14.05
CA ASP A 139 5.84 13.65 -14.71
C ASP A 139 4.66 13.30 -15.61
N ARG A 140 4.73 12.17 -16.32
CA ARG A 140 3.63 11.67 -17.16
C ARG A 140 2.43 11.28 -16.30
N LEU A 141 2.65 10.46 -15.27
CA LEU A 141 1.59 9.99 -14.39
C LEU A 141 0.92 11.12 -13.61
N ALA A 142 1.69 12.12 -13.17
CA ALA A 142 1.17 13.28 -12.44
C ALA A 142 0.13 14.06 -13.26
N ARG A 143 0.30 14.16 -14.59
CA ARG A 143 -0.68 14.82 -15.48
C ARG A 143 -1.98 14.03 -15.65
N GLU A 144 -1.90 12.72 -15.48
CA GLU A 144 -3.01 11.75 -15.61
C GLU A 144 -3.59 11.37 -14.24
N PHE A 145 -3.11 11.95 -13.14
CA PHE A 145 -3.55 11.62 -11.79
C PHE A 145 -4.79 12.46 -11.45
N ARG A 146 -5.96 11.87 -11.66
CA ARG A 146 -7.27 12.44 -11.37
C ARG A 146 -8.19 11.37 -10.83
#